data_AF-T1TET1-F1
#
_entry.id   AF-T1TET1-F1
#
_cell.length_a   1.000
_cell.length_b   1.000
_cell.length_c   1.000
_cell.angle_alpha   90.00
_cell.angle_beta   90.00
_cell.angle_gamma   90.00
#
_symmetry.space_group_name_H-M   'P 1'
#
loop_
_entity.id
_entity.type
_entity.pdbx_description
1 polymer ?
#
loop_
_entity_poly.entity_id
_entity_poly.type
_entity_poly.pdbx_seq_one_letter_code
_entity_poly.pdbx_strand_id
1 'polypeptide(L)'
;KLGCARKIPGFIRNEPFDLKGWLIPGDNSQVHNFDEEVLMPSVKMYSRGRQKMKSKRVADVVEALIGAFLSSGGEVAALSFMKWLGIGIDFVDAPSPRHFPMNAEKLVNVRYLESLLHYKFHDPSLLVEALTHGSYMLPEIPRC
;
A
#
# COMPACT_ATOMS: atom_id res chain seq x y z
N LYS A 1 -6.49 -18.99 -0.05
CA LYS A 1 -7.29 -19.13 1.19
C LYS A 1 -7.63 -17.77 1.85
N LEU A 2 -6.70 -16.82 2.00
CA LEU A 2 -6.99 -15.53 2.65
C LEU A 2 -8.07 -14.67 1.97
N GLY A 3 -8.10 -14.60 0.63
CA GLY A 3 -9.09 -13.80 -0.10
C GLY A 3 -10.54 -14.28 0.11
N CYS A 4 -10.80 -15.58 -0.07
CA CYS A 4 -12.13 -16.16 0.13
C CYS A 4 -12.62 -16.02 1.58
N ALA A 5 -11.71 -16.18 2.56
CA ALA A 5 -12.04 -15.99 3.98
C ALA A 5 -12.42 -14.54 4.32
N ARG A 6 -11.99 -13.57 3.51
CA ARG A 6 -12.32 -12.14 3.62
C ARG A 6 -13.47 -11.70 2.73
N LYS A 7 -14.25 -12.65 2.17
CA LYS A 7 -15.36 -12.40 1.23
C LYS A 7 -14.94 -11.58 0.00
N ILE A 8 -13.65 -11.62 -0.36
CA ILE A 8 -13.19 -10.99 -1.59
C ILE A 8 -13.73 -11.83 -2.74
N PRO A 9 -14.58 -11.28 -3.63
CA PRO A 9 -15.06 -12.03 -4.79
C PRO A 9 -13.86 -12.41 -5.66
N GLY A 10 -13.90 -13.60 -6.27
CA GLY A 10 -12.81 -14.09 -7.12
C GLY A 10 -12.55 -13.22 -8.37
N PHE A 11 -13.44 -12.26 -8.63
CA PHE A 11 -13.41 -11.34 -9.76
C PHE A 11 -14.05 -10.00 -9.35
N ILE A 12 -13.50 -8.89 -9.85
CA ILE A 12 -14.12 -7.56 -9.79
C ILE A 12 -14.77 -7.33 -11.16
N ARG A 13 -16.06 -6.97 -11.20
CA ARG A 13 -16.84 -6.83 -12.44
C ARG A 13 -17.70 -5.58 -12.36
N ASN A 14 -17.75 -4.80 -13.44
CA ASN A 14 -18.71 -3.70 -13.60
C ASN A 14 -20.02 -4.17 -14.29
N GLU A 15 -20.02 -5.36 -14.89
CA GLU A 15 -21.12 -5.91 -15.67
C GLU A 15 -21.30 -7.43 -15.46
N PRO A 16 -22.46 -8.01 -15.84
CA PRO A 16 -22.68 -9.46 -15.78
C PRO A 16 -21.66 -10.20 -16.64
N PHE A 17 -20.94 -11.14 -16.04
CA PHE A 17 -19.93 -11.91 -16.75
C PHE A 17 -20.54 -13.08 -17.49
N ASP A 18 -20.42 -13.05 -18.81
CA ASP A 18 -20.72 -14.17 -19.66
C ASP A 18 -19.47 -15.04 -19.85
N LEU A 19 -19.52 -16.27 -19.32
CA LEU A 19 -18.45 -17.25 -19.48
C LEU A 19 -18.21 -17.64 -20.95
N LYS A 20 -19.26 -17.63 -21.78
CA LYS A 20 -19.16 -18.08 -23.17
C LYS A 20 -18.52 -17.02 -24.07
N GLY A 21 -18.72 -15.74 -23.73
CA GLY A 21 -18.16 -14.60 -24.45
C GLY A 21 -16.80 -14.11 -23.91
N TRP A 22 -16.35 -14.58 -22.75
CA TRP A 22 -15.12 -14.06 -22.14
C TRP A 22 -13.85 -14.67 -22.74
N LEU A 23 -13.10 -13.82 -23.45
CA LEU A 23 -11.75 -14.12 -23.91
C LEU A 23 -10.75 -13.63 -22.87
N ILE A 24 -9.90 -14.53 -22.35
CA ILE A 24 -8.81 -14.16 -21.46
C ILE A 24 -7.78 -13.35 -22.27
N PRO A 25 -7.49 -12.10 -21.90
CA PRO A 25 -6.49 -11.30 -22.62
C PRO A 25 -5.13 -12.01 -22.64
N GLY A 26 -4.57 -12.22 -23.83
CA GLY A 26 -3.27 -12.87 -24.03
C GLY A 26 -3.30 -14.40 -24.07
N ASP A 27 -4.48 -15.01 -24.09
CA ASP A 27 -4.62 -16.46 -24.25
C ASP A 27 -4.85 -16.88 -25.71
N ASN A 28 -4.00 -17.79 -26.19
CA ASN A 28 -4.06 -18.34 -27.55
C ASN A 28 -4.56 -19.81 -27.58
N SER A 29 -5.06 -20.34 -26.46
CA SER A 29 -5.54 -21.72 -26.42
C SER A 29 -6.93 -21.86 -27.06
N GLN A 30 -7.11 -22.85 -27.93
CA GLN A 30 -8.37 -23.13 -28.63
C GLN A 30 -9.40 -23.89 -27.76
N VAL A 31 -9.19 -23.97 -26.44
CA VAL A 31 -10.00 -24.80 -25.54
C VAL A 31 -10.95 -23.90 -24.72
N HIS A 32 -12.24 -24.03 -25.01
CA HIS A 32 -13.33 -23.24 -24.41
C HIS A 32 -13.92 -23.84 -23.12
N ASN A 33 -13.40 -24.97 -22.63
CA ASN A 33 -13.99 -25.67 -21.48
C ASN A 33 -13.32 -25.23 -20.18
N PHE A 34 -14.10 -24.61 -19.29
CA PHE A 34 -13.71 -24.31 -17.92
C PHE A 34 -14.21 -25.42 -16.98
N ASP A 35 -13.36 -25.83 -16.05
CA ASP A 35 -13.73 -26.71 -14.94
C ASP A 35 -14.37 -25.87 -13.82
N GLU A 36 -15.52 -26.31 -13.31
CA GLU A 36 -16.17 -25.67 -12.17
C GLU A 36 -15.58 -26.20 -10.86
N GLU A 37 -14.78 -25.38 -10.19
CA GLU A 37 -14.28 -25.62 -8.83
C GLU A 37 -15.18 -24.94 -7.80
N VAL A 38 -15.86 -25.74 -6.98
CA VAL A 38 -16.65 -25.24 -5.85
C VAL A 38 -15.71 -24.98 -4.66
N LEU A 39 -15.43 -23.72 -4.37
CA LEU A 39 -14.59 -23.33 -3.21
C LEU A 39 -15.41 -23.23 -1.91
N MET A 40 -16.66 -22.78 -2.02
CA MET A 40 -17.67 -22.68 -0.94
C MET A 40 -19.06 -22.95 -1.55
N PRO A 41 -20.09 -23.32 -0.77
CA PRO A 41 -21.44 -23.62 -1.31
C PRO A 41 -22.05 -22.49 -2.16
N SER A 42 -21.63 -21.24 -1.93
CA SER A 42 -22.08 -20.04 -2.66
C SER A 42 -21.03 -19.46 -3.62
N VAL A 43 -19.83 -20.05 -3.71
CA VAL A 43 -18.72 -19.53 -4.53
C VAL A 43 -18.27 -20.62 -5.50
N LYS A 44 -18.80 -20.52 -6.72
CA LYS A 44 -18.35 -21.28 -7.90
C LYS A 44 -17.18 -20.52 -8.53
N MET A 45 -16.03 -21.18 -8.68
CA MET A 45 -14.88 -20.64 -9.39
C MET A 45 -14.63 -21.47 -10.64
N TYR A 46 -14.42 -20.83 -11.76
CA TYR A 46 -14.14 -21.52 -13.01
C TYR A 46 -12.63 -21.51 -13.23
N SER A 47 -12.01 -22.69 -13.29
CA SER A 47 -10.59 -22.87 -13.53
C SER A 47 -10.39 -23.53 -14.90
N ARG A 48 -9.41 -23.09 -15.68
CA ARG A 48 -9.02 -23.78 -16.93
C ARG A 48 -7.70 -24.53 -16.80
N GLY A 49 -7.07 -24.41 -15.64
CA GLY A 49 -5.72 -24.88 -15.39
C GLY A 49 -4.99 -23.98 -14.40
N ARG A 50 -3.88 -24.49 -13.88
CA ARG A 50 -3.02 -23.76 -12.94
C ARG A 50 -1.84 -23.16 -13.69
N GLN A 51 -1.75 -21.83 -13.72
CA GLN A 51 -0.57 -21.14 -14.22
C GLN A 51 0.36 -20.78 -13.06
N LYS A 52 1.66 -21.06 -13.21
CA LYS A 52 2.67 -20.57 -12.29
C LYS A 52 2.97 -19.10 -12.61
N MET A 53 2.77 -18.22 -11.65
CA MET A 53 3.15 -16.81 -11.73
C MET A 53 4.24 -16.48 -10.72
N LYS A 54 5.08 -15.50 -11.06
CA LYS A 54 6.06 -14.95 -10.13
C LYS A 54 5.33 -14.09 -9.10
N SER A 55 5.74 -14.17 -7.83
CA SER A 55 5.21 -13.31 -6.75
C SER A 55 5.30 -11.82 -7.09
N LYS A 56 6.36 -11.39 -7.79
CA LYS A 56 6.53 -10.00 -8.26
C LYS A 56 5.35 -9.53 -9.11
N ARG A 57 4.83 -10.36 -10.02
CA ARG A 57 3.66 -9.97 -10.84
C ARG A 57 2.41 -9.74 -9.99
N VAL A 58 2.22 -10.51 -8.91
CA VAL A 58 1.12 -10.29 -7.97
C VAL A 58 1.31 -8.97 -7.23
N ALA A 59 2.54 -8.67 -6.79
CA ALA A 59 2.87 -7.40 -6.14
C ALA A 59 2.63 -6.20 -7.07
N ASP A 60 3.07 -6.28 -8.33
CA ASP A 60 2.88 -5.22 -9.33
C ASP A 60 1.38 -4.91 -9.56
N VAL A 61 0.55 -5.95 -9.60
CA VAL A 61 -0.91 -5.79 -9.72
C VAL A 61 -1.51 -5.14 -8.48
N VAL A 62 -1.09 -5.55 -7.28
CA VAL A 62 -1.55 -4.94 -6.03
C VAL A 62 -1.14 -3.47 -5.96
N GLU A 63 0.09 -3.13 -6.33
CA GLU A 63 0.60 -1.75 -6.39
C GLU A 63 -0.19 -0.90 -7.39
N ALA A 64 -0.47 -1.42 -8.59
CA ALA A 64 -1.31 -0.76 -9.58
C ALA A 64 -2.72 -0.50 -9.06
N LEU A 65 -3.32 -1.44 -8.34
CA LEU A 65 -4.65 -1.27 -7.73
C LEU A 65 -4.63 -0.21 -6.62
N ILE A 66 -3.62 -0.22 -5.74
CA ILE A 66 -3.44 0.83 -4.72
C ILE A 66 -3.33 2.20 -5.39
N GLY A 67 -2.52 2.32 -6.44
CA GLY A 67 -2.39 3.53 -7.25
C GLY A 67 -3.71 3.98 -7.88
N ALA A 68 -4.53 3.04 -8.36
CA ALA A 68 -5.85 3.35 -8.91
C ALA A 68 -6.81 3.90 -7.85
N PHE A 69 -6.83 3.33 -6.64
CA PHE A 69 -7.62 3.86 -5.52
C PHE A 69 -7.11 5.23 -5.06
N LEU A 70 -5.79 5.44 -5.03
CA LEU A 70 -5.19 6.74 -4.70
C LEU A 70 -5.59 7.80 -5.73
N SER A 71 -5.49 7.47 -7.01
CA SER A 71 -5.79 8.37 -8.13
C SER A 71 -7.28 8.74 -8.19
N SER A 72 -8.17 7.78 -7.96
CA SER A 72 -9.63 7.98 -8.08
C SER A 72 -10.32 8.47 -6.81
N GLY A 73 -9.87 8.04 -5.63
CA GLY A 73 -10.52 8.29 -4.35
C GLY A 73 -9.64 8.94 -3.28
N GLY A 74 -8.41 9.32 -3.63
CA GLY A 74 -7.47 9.94 -2.71
C GLY A 74 -6.87 8.97 -1.69
N GLU A 75 -6.13 9.53 -0.75
CA GLU A 75 -5.36 8.77 0.25
C GLU A 75 -6.26 7.84 1.06
N VAL A 76 -7.38 8.35 1.60
CA VAL A 76 -8.32 7.58 2.42
C VAL A 76 -8.84 6.34 1.70
N ALA A 77 -9.09 6.43 0.39
CA ALA A 77 -9.55 5.28 -0.41
C ALA A 77 -8.44 4.24 -0.59
N ALA A 78 -7.22 4.67 -0.92
CA ALA A 78 -6.06 3.78 -1.05
C ALA A 78 -5.75 3.06 0.27
N LEU A 79 -5.78 3.79 1.37
CA LEU A 79 -5.60 3.29 2.74
C LEU A 79 -6.66 2.25 3.12
N SER A 80 -7.94 2.56 2.84
CA SER A 80 -9.06 1.65 3.09
C SER A 80 -8.92 0.36 2.28
N PHE A 81 -8.49 0.45 1.02
CA PHE A 81 -8.24 -0.70 0.16
C PHE A 81 -7.11 -1.58 0.70
N MET A 82 -5.98 -0.99 1.11
CA MET A 82 -4.87 -1.73 1.71
C MET A 82 -5.28 -2.44 3.01
N LYS A 83 -6.04 -1.78 3.88
CA LYS A 83 -6.61 -2.39 5.09
C LYS A 83 -7.55 -3.55 4.76
N TRP A 84 -8.40 -3.39 3.75
CA TRP A 84 -9.29 -4.45 3.27
C TRP A 84 -8.52 -5.67 2.74
N LEU A 85 -7.44 -5.45 1.98
CA LEU A 85 -6.51 -6.51 1.56
C LEU A 85 -5.82 -7.20 2.74
N GLY A 86 -5.76 -6.55 3.91
CA GLY A 86 -5.10 -7.07 5.10
C GLY A 86 -3.65 -6.70 5.23
N ILE A 87 -3.24 -5.67 4.51
CA ILE A 87 -1.98 -5.00 4.74
C ILE A 87 -2.18 -4.20 6.03
N GLY A 88 -1.48 -4.60 7.09
CA GLY A 88 -1.53 -3.92 8.38
C GLY A 88 -0.97 -2.51 8.19
N ILE A 89 -1.83 -1.52 8.30
CA ILE A 89 -1.44 -0.12 8.28
C ILE A 89 -1.77 0.43 9.65
N ASP A 90 -0.73 0.73 10.42
CA ASP A 90 -0.85 1.48 11.65
C ASP A 90 -0.81 2.97 11.29
N PHE A 91 -1.99 3.60 11.30
CA PHE A 91 -2.08 5.06 11.26
C PHE A 91 -1.61 5.58 12.60
N VAL A 92 -0.33 5.89 12.68
CA VAL A 92 0.19 6.62 13.83
C VAL A 92 -0.21 8.09 13.64
N ASP A 93 -1.48 8.41 13.91
CA ASP A 93 -1.92 9.77 14.27
C ASP A 93 -1.37 10.15 15.66
N ALA A 94 -0.65 9.26 16.32
CA ALA A 94 0.04 9.61 17.55
C ALA A 94 1.23 10.52 17.17
N PRO A 95 1.27 11.79 17.61
CA PRO A 95 2.56 12.44 17.76
C PRO A 95 3.42 11.47 18.56
N SER A 96 4.45 10.92 17.93
CA SER A 96 5.33 9.99 18.61
C SER A 96 5.78 10.69 19.89
N PRO A 97 5.59 10.09 21.08
CA PRO A 97 5.93 10.77 22.33
C PRO A 97 7.42 11.08 22.30
N ARG A 98 7.73 12.33 22.01
CA ARG A 98 9.09 12.85 21.97
C ARG A 98 9.49 13.10 23.41
N HIS A 99 10.23 12.14 23.94
CA HIS A 99 10.63 12.11 25.34
C HIS A 99 11.66 13.18 25.73
N PHE A 100 12.06 14.07 24.82
CA PHE A 100 13.19 14.97 25.07
C PHE A 100 12.91 16.38 24.57
N PRO A 101 13.02 17.41 25.44
CA PRO A 101 13.00 18.80 25.01
C PRO A 101 14.31 19.11 24.26
N MET A 102 14.27 19.02 22.93
CA MET A 102 15.40 19.34 22.06
C MET A 102 15.34 20.81 21.65
N ASN A 103 16.44 21.55 21.85
CA ASN A 103 16.61 22.89 21.29
C ASN A 103 17.17 22.80 19.87
N ALA A 104 16.30 22.63 18.88
CA ALA A 104 16.69 22.46 17.48
C ALA A 104 17.59 23.58 16.94
N GLU A 105 17.36 24.83 17.36
CA GLU A 105 18.16 26.00 16.94
C GLU A 105 19.64 25.91 17.36
N LYS A 106 20.00 25.06 18.33
CA LYS A 106 21.41 24.83 18.70
C LYS A 106 22.14 23.86 17.79
N LEU A 107 21.41 22.98 17.11
CA LEU A 107 21.96 21.90 16.29
C LEU A 107 21.90 22.23 14.80
N VAL A 108 20.84 22.95 14.39
CA VAL A 108 20.60 23.33 13.00
C VAL A 108 20.18 24.79 12.94
N ASN A 109 20.61 25.51 11.91
CA ASN A 109 20.12 26.86 11.62
C ASN A 109 18.71 26.80 11.02
N VAL A 110 17.71 26.56 11.88
CA VAL A 110 16.30 26.40 11.51
C VAL A 110 15.81 27.61 10.72
N ARG A 111 16.10 28.84 11.18
CA ARG A 111 15.62 30.08 10.55
C ARG A 111 16.12 30.23 9.11
N TYR A 112 17.38 29.88 8.87
CA TYR A 112 17.93 29.90 7.52
C TYR A 112 17.21 28.91 6.60
N LEU A 113 16.99 27.67 7.07
CA LEU A 113 16.28 26.65 6.29
C LEU A 113 14.81 26.99 6.04
N GLU A 114 14.11 27.52 7.05
CA GLU A 114 12.74 28.03 6.88
C GLU A 114 12.67 29.15 5.84
N SER A 115 13.66 30.05 5.85
CA SER A 115 13.74 31.14 4.87
C SER A 115 14.00 30.65 3.45
N LEU A 116 14.85 29.62 3.31
CA LEU A 116 15.20 29.02 2.02
C LEU A 116 14.05 28.21 1.42
N LEU A 117 13.32 27.48 2.28
CA LEU A 117 12.20 26.63 1.88
C LEU A 117 10.87 27.38 1.79
N HIS A 118 10.83 28.63 2.28
CA HIS A 118 9.60 29.40 2.48
C HIS A 118 8.53 28.61 3.27
N TYR A 119 8.98 27.86 4.29
CA TYR A 119 8.15 26.97 5.09
C TYR A 119 8.50 27.10 6.58
N LYS A 120 7.49 27.07 7.45
CA LYS A 120 7.65 27.09 8.91
C LYS A 120 7.44 25.69 9.48
N PHE A 121 8.47 25.12 10.09
CA PHE A 121 8.36 23.79 10.69
C PHE A 121 7.52 23.84 11.95
N HIS A 122 6.44 23.04 11.99
CA HIS A 122 5.64 22.90 13.21
C HIS A 122 6.45 22.27 14.34
N ASP A 123 7.32 21.32 14.00
CA ASP A 123 8.30 20.78 14.92
C ASP A 123 9.71 20.72 14.31
N PRO A 124 10.58 21.68 14.66
CA PRO A 124 11.96 21.71 14.20
C PRO A 124 12.82 20.52 14.65
N SER A 125 12.40 19.71 15.63
CA SER A 125 13.15 18.51 16.02
C SER A 125 13.18 17.46 14.91
N LEU A 126 12.13 17.39 14.08
CA LEU A 126 12.09 16.47 12.92
C LEU A 126 13.10 16.89 11.85
N LEU A 127 13.33 18.21 11.73
CA LEU A 127 14.34 18.73 10.82
C LEU A 127 15.74 18.34 11.27
N VAL A 128 16.01 18.36 12.57
CA VAL A 128 17.29 17.89 13.13
C VAL A 128 17.50 16.41 12.83
N GLU A 129 16.49 15.57 13.07
CA GLU A 129 16.55 14.13 12.75
C GLU A 129 16.79 13.88 11.26
N ALA A 130 16.05 14.56 10.39
CA ALA A 130 16.20 14.42 8.94
C ALA A 130 17.59 14.83 8.42
N LEU A 131 18.28 15.73 9.12
CA LEU A 131 19.60 16.24 8.74
C LEU A 131 20.76 15.58 9.50
N THR A 132 20.47 14.72 10.49
CA THR A 132 21.49 14.03 11.28
C THR A 132 21.78 12.67 10.66
N HIS A 133 23.00 12.50 10.14
CA HIS A 133 23.47 11.21 9.67
C HIS A 133 23.81 10.30 10.86
N GLY A 134 23.57 8.98 10.77
CA GLY A 134 23.78 8.04 11.87
C GLY A 134 25.23 7.89 12.36
N SER A 135 26.21 8.42 11.65
CA SER A 135 27.59 8.53 12.16
C SER A 135 27.77 9.64 13.20
N TYR A 136 26.80 10.54 13.32
CA TYR A 136 26.84 11.71 14.20
C TYR A 136 26.04 11.42 15.47
N MET A 137 26.59 10.56 16.32
CA MET A 137 25.98 10.12 17.57
C MET A 137 26.17 11.17 18.66
N LEU A 138 25.25 12.13 18.72
CA LEU A 138 25.16 13.07 19.83
C LEU A 138 24.29 12.47 20.95
N PRO A 139 24.67 12.60 22.24
CA PRO A 139 23.81 12.23 23.36
C PRO A 139 22.43 12.92 23.30
N GLU A 140 22.38 14.11 22.71
CA GLU A 140 21.17 14.90 22.52
C GLU A 140 20.24 14.37 21.41
N ILE A 141 20.72 13.45 20.55
CA ILE A 141 19.98 12.87 19.42
C ILE A 141 20.09 11.32 19.47
N PRO A 142 19.42 10.65 20.43
CA PRO A 142 19.64 9.23 20.70
C PRO A 142 18.99 8.27 19.68
N ARG A 143 18.26 8.78 18.67
CA ARG A 143 17.49 7.96 17.71
C ARG A 143 18.13 7.80 16.32
N CYS A 144 19.32 8.37 16.10
CA CYS A 144 20.01 8.33 14.80
C CYS A 144 21.12 7.26 14.76
#